data_AF-A0A1H3ZA52-F1
#
_entry.id   AF-A0A1H3ZA52-F1
#
_cell.length_a   1.000
_cell.length_b   1.000
_cell.length_c   1.000
_cell.angle_alpha   90.00
_cell.angle_beta   90.00
_cell.angle_gamma   90.00
#
_symmetry.space_group_name_H-M   'P 1'
#
loop_
_entity.id
_entity.type
_entity.pdbx_description
1 polymer ?
#
loop_
_entity_poly.entity_id
_entity_poly.type
_entity_poly.pdbx_seq_one_letter_code
_entity_poly.pdbx_strand_id
1 'polypeptide(L)'
;MFIAIGFMVLGGVFGFLLRKKEFRNISKIITLLIWILLFILGLEVGGNPQIISGLTNIGIEALIITAAAVLGSAIAALLLWKRINNKQKGLHEE
;
A
#
# COMPACT_ATOMS: atom_id res chain seq x y z
N MET A 1 1.25 22.62 -11.29
CA MET A 1 1.13 21.29 -11.95
C MET A 1 2.42 20.91 -12.70
N PHE A 2 2.92 21.76 -13.60
CA PHE A 2 4.16 21.50 -14.36
C PHE A 2 5.41 21.26 -13.50
N ILE A 3 5.56 21.98 -12.38
CA ILE A 3 6.70 21.80 -11.47
C ILE A 3 6.70 20.38 -10.86
N ALA A 4 5.54 19.88 -10.44
CA ALA A 4 5.41 18.53 -9.88
C ALA A 4 5.73 17.45 -10.92
N ILE A 5 5.23 17.62 -12.15
CA ILE A 5 5.55 16.73 -13.28
C ILE A 5 7.06 16.78 -13.57
N GLY A 6 7.67 17.96 -13.59
CA GLY A 6 9.11 18.13 -13.78
C GLY A 6 9.94 17.41 -12.71
N PHE A 7 9.56 17.53 -11.44
CA PHE A 7 10.21 16.78 -10.35
C PHE A 7 10.06 15.27 -10.49
N MET A 8 8.90 14.78 -10.93
CA MET A 8 8.66 13.35 -11.14
C MET A 8 9.55 12.79 -12.26
N VAL A 9 9.67 13.53 -13.37
CA VAL A 9 10.56 13.17 -14.49
C VAL A 9 12.03 13.22 -14.06
N LEU A 10 12.44 14.28 -13.35
CA LEU A 10 13.79 14.41 -12.81
C LEU A 10 14.15 13.26 -11.86
N GLY A 11 13.24 12.89 -10.95
CA GLY A 11 13.42 11.77 -10.03
C GLY A 11 13.60 10.44 -10.77
N GLY A 12 12.81 10.21 -11.82
CA GLY A 12 12.94 9.02 -12.68
C GLY A 12 14.27 8.96 -13.43
N VAL A 13 14.69 10.07 -14.04
CA VAL A 13 15.98 10.17 -14.75
C VAL A 13 17.16 9.98 -13.80
N PHE A 14 17.10 10.59 -12.61
CA PHE A 14 18.13 10.46 -11.59
C PHE A 14 18.23 9.03 -11.07
N GLY A 15 17.09 8.38 -10.82
CA GLY A 15 17.03 6.95 -10.45
C GLY A 15 17.58 6.03 -11.54
N PHE A 16 17.31 6.33 -12.81
CA PHE A 16 17.85 5.57 -13.94
C PHE A 16 19.38 5.72 -14.07
N LEU A 17 19.93 6.92 -13.86
CA LEU A 17 21.36 7.17 -13.93
C LEU A 17 22.14 6.47 -12.79
N LEU A 18 21.52 6.36 -11.62
CA LEU A 18 22.06 5.70 -10.43
C LEU A 18 21.92 4.17 -10.44
N ARG A 19 21.14 3.60 -11.37
CA ARG A 19 20.85 2.16 -11.47
C ARG A 19 22.09 1.26 -11.61
N LYS A 20 23.19 1.78 -12.17
CA LYS A 20 24.42 1.01 -12.38
C LYS A 20 25.31 0.87 -11.13
N LYS A 21 25.01 1.57 -10.03
CA LYS A 21 25.75 1.43 -8.76
C LYS A 21 24.98 0.54 -7.80
N GLU A 22 25.57 -0.60 -7.46
CA GLU A 22 25.12 -1.48 -6.37
C GLU A 22 25.37 -0.77 -5.03
N PHE A 23 24.43 0.06 -4.60
CA PHE A 23 24.51 0.67 -3.28
C PHE A 23 24.09 -0.35 -2.22
N ARG A 24 25.05 -1.17 -1.78
CA ARG A 24 24.85 -2.22 -0.77
C ARG A 24 24.18 -1.76 0.53
N ASN A 25 24.25 -0.45 0.83
CA ASN A 25 23.70 0.15 2.05
C ASN A 25 22.41 0.98 1.82
N ILE A 26 21.87 1.05 0.60
CA ILE A 26 20.64 1.83 0.33
C ILE A 26 19.49 1.34 1.20
N SER A 27 19.30 0.02 1.33
CA SER A 27 18.23 -0.53 2.16
C SER A 27 18.32 -0.06 3.62
N LYS A 28 19.54 -0.01 4.18
CA LYS A 28 19.76 0.49 5.55
C LYS A 28 19.42 1.99 5.66
N ILE A 29 19.82 2.78 4.66
CA ILE A 29 19.52 4.21 4.61
C ILE A 29 18.01 4.44 4.51
N ILE A 30 17.31 3.72 3.64
CA ILE A 30 15.85 3.79 3.49
C ILE A 30 15.16 3.41 4.79
N THR A 31 15.55 2.31 5.43
CA THR A 31 14.97 1.91 6.72
C THR A 31 15.17 2.97 7.80
N LEU A 32 16.38 3.56 7.89
CA LEU A 32 16.64 4.66 8.81
C LEU A 32 15.77 5.89 8.51
N LEU A 33 15.61 6.24 7.23
CA LEU A 33 14.74 7.34 6.80
C LEU A 33 13.28 7.08 7.15
N ILE A 34 12.79 5.86 6.94
CA ILE A 34 11.43 5.44 7.31
C ILE A 34 11.25 5.56 8.83
N TRP A 35 12.23 5.12 9.63
CA TRP A 35 12.16 5.28 11.08
C TRP A 35 12.06 6.74 11.51
N ILE A 36 12.89 7.62 10.93
CA ILE A 36 12.85 9.05 11.23
C ILE A 36 11.50 9.65 10.80
N LEU A 37 11.02 9.30 9.61
CA LEU A 37 9.74 9.77 9.08
C LEU A 37 8.57 9.34 9.97
N LEU A 38 8.53 8.06 10.36
CA LEU A 38 7.50 7.52 11.25
C LEU A 38 7.57 8.15 12.64
N PHE A 39 8.77 8.45 13.13
CA PHE A 39 8.95 9.12 14.41
C PHE A 39 8.39 10.56 14.38
N ILE A 40 8.75 11.34 13.36
CA ILE A 40 8.22 12.70 13.17
C ILE A 40 6.70 12.67 13.01
N LEU A 41 6.18 11.76 12.17
CA LEU A 41 4.75 11.58 11.98
C LEU A 41 4.04 11.26 13.30
N GLY A 42 4.61 10.36 14.11
CA GLY A 42 4.07 10.02 15.42
C GLY A 42 4.00 11.21 16.37
N LEU A 43 5.02 12.08 16.35
CA LEU A 43 5.02 13.32 17.14
C LEU A 43 3.96 14.32 16.67
N GLU A 44 3.85 14.56 15.37
CA GLU A 44 2.85 15.48 14.80
C GLU A 44 1.42 15.02 15.07
N VAL A 45 1.16 13.72 14.89
CA VAL A 45 -0.16 13.11 15.12
C VAL A 45 -0.48 13.05 16.61
N GLY A 46 0.49 12.72 17.47
CA GLY A 46 0.31 12.61 18.92
C GLY A 46 0.25 13.94 19.67
N GLY A 47 0.79 15.03 19.11
CA GLY A 47 0.73 16.36 19.70
C GLY A 47 -0.57 17.12 19.41
N ASN A 48 -1.38 16.65 18.44
CA ASN A 48 -2.59 17.35 18.01
C ASN A 48 -3.87 16.67 18.56
N PRO A 49 -4.57 17.28 19.54
CA PRO A 49 -5.77 16.68 20.13
C PRO A 49 -6.91 16.49 19.12
N GLN A 50 -6.97 17.29 18.05
CA GLN A 50 -7.96 17.14 16.96
C GLN A 50 -7.67 15.89 16.13
N ILE A 51 -6.38 15.58 15.91
CA ILE A 51 -5.98 14.36 15.20
C ILE A 51 -6.19 13.14 16.10
N ILE A 52 -5.86 13.19 17.39
CA ILE A 52 -6.08 12.06 18.32
C ILE A 52 -7.57 11.72 18.46
N SER A 53 -8.43 12.73 18.62
CA SER A 53 -9.88 12.51 18.69
C SER A 53 -10.47 12.03 17.36
N GLY A 54 -9.93 12.52 16.23
CA GLY A 54 -10.27 12.04 14.90
C GLY A 54 -9.77 10.61 14.64
N LEU A 55 -8.63 10.21 15.21
CA LEU A 55 -8.00 8.91 14.99
C LEU A 55 -8.90 7.75 15.43
N THR A 56 -9.65 7.90 16.53
CA THR A 56 -10.64 6.89 16.94
C THR A 56 -11.74 6.72 15.89
N ASN A 57 -12.26 7.81 15.35
CA ASN A 57 -13.32 7.76 14.33
C ASN A 57 -12.79 7.18 13.01
N ILE A 58 -11.62 7.64 12.56
CA ILE A 58 -10.93 7.14 11.36
C ILE A 58 -10.56 5.66 11.54
N GLY A 59 -10.16 5.25 12.75
CA GLY A 59 -9.82 3.87 13.06
C GLY A 59 -11.00 2.92 12.93
N ILE A 60 -12.18 3.32 13.41
CA ILE A 60 -13.41 2.52 13.26
C ILE A 60 -13.81 2.44 11.78
N GLU A 61 -13.77 3.57 11.07
CA GLU A 61 -14.09 3.61 9.64
C GLU A 61 -13.14 2.72 8.82
N ALA A 62 -11.84 2.81 9.08
CA ALA A 62 -10.82 1.98 8.43
C ALA A 62 -11.01 0.49 8.75
N LEU A 63 -11.42 0.14 9.97
CA LEU A 63 -11.70 -1.24 10.38
C LEU A 63 -12.90 -1.81 9.60
N ILE A 64 -13.98 -1.03 9.47
CA ILE A 64 -15.16 -1.41 8.68
C ILE A 64 -14.78 -1.62 7.20
N ILE A 65 -14.04 -0.68 6.61
CA ILE A 65 -13.58 -0.78 5.22
C ILE A 65 -12.70 -2.01 5.02
N THR A 66 -11.77 -2.27 5.95
CA THR A 66 -10.86 -3.43 5.89
C THR A 66 -11.64 -4.73 5.99
N ALA A 67 -12.58 -4.85 6.93
CA ALA A 67 -13.41 -6.03 7.08
C ALA A 67 -14.26 -6.29 5.81
N ALA A 68 -14.88 -5.24 5.27
CA ALA A 68 -15.65 -5.32 4.04
C ALA A 68 -14.77 -5.74 2.84
N ALA A 69 -13.57 -5.17 2.72
CA ALA A 69 -12.63 -5.52 1.65
C ALA A 69 -12.14 -6.96 1.74
N VAL A 70 -11.80 -7.44 2.94
CA VAL A 70 -11.36 -8.83 3.17
C VAL A 70 -12.48 -9.81 2.86
N LEU A 71 -13.69 -9.59 3.37
CA LEU A 71 -14.85 -10.44 3.10
C LEU A 71 -15.22 -10.42 1.61
N GLY A 72 -15.25 -9.24 0.99
CA GLY A 72 -15.51 -9.10 -0.44
C GLY A 72 -14.48 -9.83 -1.30
N SER A 73 -13.19 -9.71 -0.97
CA SER A 73 -12.12 -10.43 -1.67
C SER A 73 -12.23 -11.94 -1.49
N ALA A 74 -12.55 -12.42 -0.29
CA ALA A 74 -12.73 -13.85 -0.02
C ALA A 74 -13.93 -14.44 -0.79
N ILE A 75 -15.07 -13.74 -0.79
CA ILE A 75 -16.27 -14.15 -1.54
C ILE A 75 -15.99 -14.15 -3.04
N ALA A 76 -15.31 -13.13 -3.57
CA ALA A 76 -14.93 -13.06 -4.97
C ALA A 76 -14.01 -14.23 -5.37
N ALA A 77 -13.02 -14.55 -4.53
CA ALA A 77 -12.14 -15.69 -4.74
C ALA A 77 -12.90 -17.03 -4.74
N LEU A 78 -13.86 -17.22 -3.83
CA LEU A 78 -14.70 -18.42 -3.78
C LEU A 78 -15.62 -18.53 -5.01
N LEU A 79 -16.20 -17.43 -5.46
CA LEU A 79 -17.04 -17.40 -6.66
C LEU A 79 -16.21 -17.75 -7.90
N LEU A 80 -15.01 -17.19 -8.02
CA LEU A 80 -14.07 -17.50 -9.08
C LEU A 80 -13.68 -18.99 -9.06
N TRP A 81 -13.32 -19.52 -7.89
CA TRP A 81 -12.99 -20.94 -7.71
C TRP A 81 -14.14 -21.86 -8.12
N LYS A 82 -15.36 -21.55 -7.69
CA LYS A 82 -16.56 -22.32 -8.05
C LYS A 82 -16.85 -22.27 -9.56
N ARG A 83 -16.68 -21.10 -10.21
CA ARG A 83 -16.85 -20.95 -11.67
C ARG A 83 -15.82 -21.75 -12.45
N ILE A 84 -14.56 -21.75 -12.03
CA ILE A 84 -13.49 -22.52 -12.66
C ILE A 84 -13.71 -24.03 -12.46
N ASN A 85 -13.99 -24.47 -11.25
CA ASN A 85 -14.20 -25.89 -10.94
C ASN A 85 -15.45 -26.46 -11.65
N ASN A 86 -16.54 -25.68 -11.73
CA ASN A 86 -17.73 -26.10 -12.48
C ASN A 86 -17.46 -26.17 -14.00
N LYS A 87 -16.56 -25.36 -14.55
CA LYS A 87 -16.13 -25.49 -15.96
C LYS A 87 -15.29 -26.75 -16.20
N GLN A 88 -14.49 -27.19 -15.22
CA GLN A 88 -13.69 -28.41 -15.37
C GLN A 88 -14.51 -29.70 -15.23
N LYS A 89 -15.57 -29.72 -14.41
CA LYS A 89 -16.47 -30.89 -14.33
C LYS A 89 -17.27 -31.14 -15.60
N GLY A 90 -17.65 -30.10 -16.35
CA GLY A 90 -18.39 -30.26 -17.60
C GLY A 90 -17.57 -30.75 -18.80
N LEU A 91 -16.25 -30.90 -18.67
CA LEU A 91 -15.34 -31.30 -19.76
C LEU A 91 -14.87 -32.77 -19.67
N HIS A 92 -15.31 -33.50 -18.63
CA HIS A 92 -15.01 -34.92 -18.42
C HIS A 92 -16.24 -35.83 -18.58
N GLU A 93 -17.40 -35.26 -18.97
CA GLU A 93 -18.64 -36.01 -19.24
C GLU A 93 -19.07 -35.97 -20.72
N GLU A 94 -18.23 -35.44 -21.62
CA GLU A 94 -18.33 -35.60 -23.09
C GLU A 94 -17.26 -36.59 -23.58
#